data_AF-A0A955KR26-F1
#
_entry.id   AF-A0A955KR26-F1
#
_cell.length_a   1.000
_cell.length_b   1.000
_cell.length_c   1.000
_cell.angle_alpha   90.00
_cell.angle_beta   90.00
_cell.angle_gamma   90.00
#
_symmetry.space_group_name_H-M   'P 1'
#
loop_
_entity.id
_entity.type
_entity.pdbx_description
1 polymer ?
#
loop_
_entity_poly.entity_id
_entity_poly.type
_entity_poly.pdbx_seq_one_letter_code
_entity_poly.pdbx_strand_id
1 'polypeptide(L)'
;VLIKILVPYMLAGGSPFIGSLVVAVVVSVITVLLSHGCNTKSLLALIGMNASLLLVVVLAAFSVKAATLLGFGSEEASFLQLGETVRINPQGLLLGGIVLGALGVLDDICIAQTAVVLELKKANTLFTFQQLFKRAMNIGKDHVASLVNTLMLAYAGANMALLVLISIDSTTPLWVRLNSELIAEEVVRTIVGSIGLVLAVPITTFLTALYVQHRSLDSISSSAHEHHSH
;
A
#
# COMPACT_ATOMS: atom_id res chain seq x y z
N VAL A 1 -5.73 -12.51 -12.01
CA VAL A 1 -4.70 -11.60 -12.57
C VAL A 1 -3.29 -12.14 -12.36
N LEU A 2 -2.88 -12.44 -11.12
CA LEU A 2 -1.51 -12.93 -10.83
C LEU A 2 -1.09 -14.17 -11.64
N ILE A 3 -1.78 -15.31 -11.48
CA ILE A 3 -1.39 -16.58 -12.12
C ILE A 3 -1.55 -16.53 -13.65
N LYS A 4 -2.58 -15.85 -14.17
CA LYS A 4 -2.89 -15.86 -15.61
C LYS A 4 -2.21 -14.76 -16.41
N ILE A 5 -1.70 -13.71 -15.77
CA ILE A 5 -1.12 -12.54 -16.46
C ILE A 5 0.30 -12.28 -15.95
N LEU A 6 0.47 -12.07 -14.64
CA LEU A 6 1.77 -11.68 -14.08
C LEU A 6 2.81 -12.80 -14.21
N VAL A 7 2.45 -14.02 -13.81
CA VAL A 7 3.37 -15.17 -13.83
C VAL A 7 3.81 -15.50 -15.27
N PRO A 8 2.91 -15.65 -16.26
CA PRO A 8 3.32 -15.87 -17.65
C PRO A 8 4.19 -14.75 -18.21
N TYR A 9 3.91 -13.49 -17.84
CA TYR A 9 4.74 -12.35 -18.24
C TYR A 9 6.17 -12.45 -17.67
N MET A 10 6.32 -12.83 -16.41
CA MET A 10 7.64 -13.06 -15.79
C MET A 10 8.36 -14.24 -16.45
N LEU A 11 7.65 -15.33 -16.74
CA LEU A 11 8.20 -16.51 -17.41
C LEU A 11 8.63 -16.21 -18.86
N ALA A 12 8.01 -15.24 -19.51
CA ALA A 12 8.43 -14.72 -20.82
C ALA A 12 9.64 -13.77 -20.76
N GLY A 13 10.27 -13.59 -19.58
CA GLY A 13 11.43 -12.72 -19.39
C GLY A 13 11.07 -11.27 -19.03
N GLY A 14 9.80 -10.97 -18.78
CA GLY A 14 9.36 -9.66 -18.33
C GLY A 14 9.89 -9.30 -16.94
N SER A 15 10.14 -8.01 -16.70
CA SER A 15 10.63 -7.52 -15.39
C SER A 15 9.60 -7.77 -14.29
N PRO A 16 9.92 -8.56 -13.23
CA PRO A 16 8.99 -8.84 -12.13
C PRO A 16 8.46 -7.58 -11.46
N PHE A 17 9.32 -6.59 -11.23
CA PHE A 17 8.96 -5.33 -10.60
C PHE A 17 7.96 -4.52 -11.44
N ILE A 18 8.24 -4.33 -12.73
CA ILE A 18 7.36 -3.57 -13.62
C ILE A 18 6.02 -4.29 -13.80
N GLY A 19 6.05 -5.62 -13.96
CA GLY A 19 4.85 -6.43 -14.05
C GLY A 19 3.97 -6.28 -12.81
N SER A 20 4.57 -6.36 -11.62
CA SER A 20 3.86 -6.19 -10.35
C SER A 20 3.28 -4.78 -10.19
N LEU A 21 3.97 -3.73 -10.64
CA LEU A 21 3.46 -2.36 -10.60
C LEU A 21 2.22 -2.19 -11.49
N VAL A 22 2.28 -2.65 -12.74
CA VAL A 22 1.15 -2.57 -13.68
C VAL A 22 -0.03 -3.39 -13.14
N VAL A 23 0.24 -4.61 -12.67
CA VAL A 23 -0.79 -5.47 -12.10
C VAL A 23 -1.39 -4.86 -10.85
N ALA A 24 -0.60 -4.20 -10.00
CA ALA A 24 -1.11 -3.54 -8.81
C ALA A 24 -2.14 -2.45 -9.17
N VAL A 25 -1.83 -1.60 -10.15
CA VAL A 25 -2.76 -0.57 -10.63
C VAL A 25 -4.01 -1.21 -11.22
N VAL A 26 -3.88 -2.21 -12.08
CA VAL A 26 -5.01 -2.90 -12.72
C VAL A 26 -5.90 -3.58 -11.68
N VAL A 27 -5.31 -4.31 -10.73
CA VAL A 27 -6.05 -4.98 -9.66
C VAL A 27 -6.77 -3.93 -8.81
N SER A 28 -6.11 -2.84 -8.41
CA SER A 28 -6.74 -1.77 -7.62
C SER A 28 -8.01 -1.22 -8.28
N VAL A 29 -7.96 -0.93 -9.58
CA VAL A 29 -9.10 -0.41 -10.34
C VAL A 29 -10.21 -1.44 -10.41
N ILE A 30 -9.89 -2.69 -10.74
CA ILE A 30 -10.88 -3.77 -10.86
C ILE A 30 -11.55 -4.05 -9.51
N THR A 31 -10.78 -4.20 -8.42
CA THR A 31 -11.33 -4.53 -7.11
C THR A 31 -12.21 -3.41 -6.59
N VAL A 32 -11.76 -2.16 -6.66
CA VAL A 32 -12.55 -1.02 -6.19
C VAL A 32 -13.84 -0.88 -6.99
N LEU A 33 -13.80 -0.97 -8.32
CA LEU A 33 -15.00 -0.83 -9.15
C LEU A 33 -15.99 -1.97 -8.93
N LEU A 34 -15.52 -3.21 -8.74
CA LEU A 34 -16.40 -4.35 -8.48
C LEU A 34 -17.00 -4.30 -7.06
N SER A 35 -16.21 -3.95 -6.05
CA SER A 35 -16.64 -3.99 -4.64
C SER A 35 -17.47 -2.76 -4.24
N HIS A 36 -17.17 -1.58 -4.80
CA HIS A 36 -17.75 -0.30 -4.35
C HIS A 36 -18.52 0.44 -5.45
N GLY A 37 -18.51 -0.08 -6.68
CA GLY A 37 -19.14 0.56 -7.83
C GLY A 37 -18.39 1.79 -8.32
N CYS A 38 -18.89 2.38 -9.41
CA CYS A 38 -18.32 3.59 -10.00
C CYS A 38 -18.97 4.84 -9.39
N ASN A 39 -18.32 5.45 -8.41
CA ASN A 39 -18.77 6.68 -7.76
C ASN A 39 -17.57 7.55 -7.33
N THR A 40 -17.85 8.77 -6.88
CA THR A 40 -16.82 9.73 -6.44
C THR A 40 -15.98 9.20 -5.28
N LYS A 41 -16.56 8.41 -4.37
CA LYS A 41 -15.82 7.78 -3.26
C LYS A 41 -14.78 6.81 -3.82
N SER A 42 -15.18 5.92 -4.71
CA SER A 42 -14.29 4.94 -5.36
C SER A 42 -13.16 5.64 -6.12
N LEU A 43 -13.47 6.72 -6.85
CA LEU A 43 -12.46 7.49 -7.59
C LEU A 43 -11.43 8.15 -6.65
N LEU A 44 -11.90 8.83 -5.60
CA LEU A 44 -11.01 9.50 -4.64
C LEU A 44 -10.15 8.50 -3.87
N ALA A 45 -10.73 7.35 -3.49
CA ALA A 45 -9.99 6.27 -2.86
C ALA A 45 -8.93 5.70 -3.81
N LEU A 46 -9.23 5.49 -5.09
CA LEU A 46 -8.25 5.04 -6.08
C LEU A 46 -7.09 6.03 -6.25
N ILE A 47 -7.36 7.33 -6.31
CA ILE A 47 -6.31 8.35 -6.41
C ILE A 47 -5.44 8.33 -5.15
N GLY A 48 -6.05 8.30 -3.96
CA GLY A 48 -5.33 8.19 -2.69
C GLY A 48 -4.48 6.92 -2.59
N MET A 49 -5.02 5.79 -3.03
CA MET A 49 -4.34 4.50 -3.06
C MET A 49 -3.14 4.50 -3.99
N ASN A 50 -3.30 4.98 -5.23
CA ASN A 50 -2.20 5.03 -6.19
C ASN A 50 -1.11 6.03 -5.78
N ALA A 51 -1.47 7.17 -5.19
CA ALA A 51 -0.51 8.12 -4.62
C ALA A 51 0.28 7.49 -3.45
N SER A 52 -0.41 6.76 -2.57
CA SER A 52 0.21 6.05 -1.45
C SER A 52 1.10 4.90 -1.93
N LEU A 53 0.65 4.14 -2.93
CA LEU A 53 1.40 3.05 -3.53
C LEU A 53 2.68 3.55 -4.21
N LEU A 54 2.63 4.69 -4.90
CA LEU A 54 3.81 5.33 -5.47
C LEU A 54 4.84 5.65 -4.37
N LEU A 55 4.39 6.17 -3.23
CA LEU A 55 5.26 6.41 -2.09
C LEU A 55 5.86 5.11 -1.56
N VAL A 56 5.09 4.03 -1.45
CA VAL A 56 5.61 2.70 -1.08
C VAL A 56 6.68 2.23 -2.06
N VAL A 57 6.46 2.39 -3.36
CA VAL A 57 7.45 2.02 -4.39
C VAL A 57 8.77 2.77 -4.19
N VAL A 58 8.70 4.08 -3.95
CA VAL A 58 9.89 4.92 -3.70
C VAL A 58 10.62 4.47 -2.43
N LEU A 59 9.87 4.26 -1.34
CA LEU A 59 10.43 3.78 -0.07
C LEU A 59 11.04 2.39 -0.22
N ALA A 60 10.39 1.47 -0.93
CA ALA A 60 10.88 0.13 -1.17
C ALA A 60 12.19 0.15 -1.98
N ALA A 61 12.23 0.89 -3.09
CA ALA A 61 13.41 1.00 -3.92
C ALA A 61 14.59 1.64 -3.16
N PHE A 62 14.32 2.66 -2.35
CA PHE A 62 15.32 3.27 -1.48
C PHE A 62 15.84 2.27 -0.43
N SER A 63 14.95 1.62 0.32
CA SER A 63 15.32 0.70 1.40
C SER A 63 16.06 -0.54 0.89
N VAL A 64 15.61 -1.14 -0.23
CA VAL A 64 16.29 -2.27 -0.88
C VAL A 64 17.70 -1.90 -1.31
N LYS A 65 17.88 -0.71 -1.88
CA LYS A 65 19.21 -0.22 -2.28
C LYS A 65 20.08 0.12 -1.06
N ALA A 66 19.51 0.76 -0.05
CA ALA A 66 20.23 1.16 1.17
C ALA A 66 20.68 -0.04 2.00
N ALA A 67 19.88 -1.10 2.05
CA ALA A 67 20.22 -2.37 2.71
C ALA A 67 20.97 -3.36 1.80
N THR A 68 21.31 -2.97 0.56
CA THR A 68 22.04 -3.80 -0.41
C THR A 68 21.42 -5.17 -0.66
N LEU A 69 20.08 -5.26 -0.66
CA LEU A 69 19.35 -6.52 -0.81
C LEU A 69 19.37 -6.99 -2.27
N LEU A 70 19.73 -8.24 -2.49
CA LEU A 70 19.82 -8.88 -3.81
C LEU A 70 18.53 -9.60 -4.19
N GLY A 71 17.66 -9.90 -3.22
CA GLY A 71 16.39 -10.58 -3.45
C GLY A 71 16.43 -12.09 -3.21
N PHE A 72 17.50 -12.59 -2.56
CA PHE A 72 17.68 -14.02 -2.27
C PHE A 72 17.25 -14.39 -0.84
N GLY A 73 16.53 -13.51 -0.14
CA GLY A 73 16.07 -13.75 1.22
C GLY A 73 15.03 -14.86 1.36
N SER A 74 14.48 -15.41 0.27
CA SER A 74 13.56 -16.55 0.28
C SER A 74 14.19 -17.80 -0.34
N GLU A 75 13.83 -18.96 0.20
CA GLU A 75 14.30 -20.25 -0.30
C GLU A 75 13.79 -20.49 -1.73
N GLU A 76 12.55 -20.11 -2.02
CA GLU A 76 11.94 -20.19 -3.35
C GLU A 76 12.66 -19.32 -4.38
N ALA A 77 13.08 -18.10 -4.00
CA ALA A 77 13.88 -17.23 -4.86
C ALA A 77 15.23 -17.87 -5.20
N SER A 78 15.84 -18.55 -4.24
CA SER A 78 17.08 -19.31 -4.45
C SER A 78 16.86 -20.51 -5.39
N PHE A 79 15.78 -21.28 -5.21
CA PHE A 79 15.43 -22.38 -6.10
C PHE A 79 15.13 -21.94 -7.53
N LEU A 80 14.46 -20.79 -7.71
CA LEU A 80 14.19 -20.24 -9.04
C LEU A 80 15.48 -19.96 -9.82
N GLN A 81 16.57 -19.61 -9.13
CA GLN A 81 17.85 -19.33 -9.75
C GLN A 81 18.62 -20.60 -10.19
N LEU A 82 18.30 -21.75 -9.58
CA LEU A 82 18.85 -23.05 -9.94
C LEU A 82 18.18 -23.65 -11.20
N GLY A 83 17.00 -23.14 -11.58
CA GLY A 83 16.30 -23.57 -12.79
C GLY A 83 17.03 -23.18 -14.07
N GLU A 84 17.09 -24.08 -15.04
CA GLU A 84 17.83 -23.86 -16.31
C GLU A 84 17.09 -22.97 -17.31
N THR A 85 15.78 -22.79 -17.18
CA THR A 85 14.92 -22.31 -18.28
C THR A 85 14.54 -20.83 -18.22
N VAL A 86 14.42 -20.21 -17.03
CA VAL A 86 14.03 -18.81 -16.91
C VAL A 86 14.85 -18.12 -15.82
N ARG A 87 15.63 -17.10 -16.21
CA ARG A 87 16.33 -16.24 -15.26
C ARG A 87 15.42 -15.09 -14.85
N ILE A 88 14.75 -15.25 -13.70
CA ILE A 88 13.93 -14.19 -13.09
C ILE A 88 14.84 -13.32 -12.22
N ASN A 89 14.68 -11.99 -12.28
CA ASN A 89 15.42 -11.09 -11.41
C ASN A 89 14.89 -11.16 -9.96
N PRO A 90 15.66 -11.66 -8.98
CA PRO A 90 15.21 -11.87 -7.61
C PRO A 90 14.94 -10.56 -6.88
N GLN A 91 15.78 -9.54 -7.07
CA GLN A 91 15.57 -8.20 -6.50
C GLN A 91 14.26 -7.57 -7.03
N GLY A 92 13.96 -7.79 -8.31
CA GLY A 92 12.70 -7.37 -8.91
C GLY A 92 11.49 -8.10 -8.33
N LEU A 93 11.65 -9.38 -7.97
CA LEU A 93 10.62 -10.18 -7.31
C LEU A 93 10.36 -9.68 -5.89
N LEU A 94 11.42 -9.36 -5.14
CA LEU A 94 11.33 -8.72 -3.82
C LEU A 94 10.56 -7.39 -3.89
N LEU A 95 10.97 -6.47 -4.78
CA LEU A 95 10.28 -5.19 -4.96
C LEU A 95 8.82 -5.39 -5.38
N GLY A 96 8.56 -6.30 -6.32
CA GLY A 96 7.21 -6.63 -6.76
C GLY A 96 6.34 -7.20 -5.63
N GLY A 97 6.91 -8.04 -4.78
CA GLY A 97 6.26 -8.60 -3.60
C GLY A 97 5.89 -7.52 -2.57
N ILE A 98 6.79 -6.57 -2.31
CA ILE A 98 6.50 -5.42 -1.43
C ILE A 98 5.33 -4.59 -2.00
N VAL A 99 5.33 -4.30 -3.30
CA VAL A 99 4.27 -3.52 -3.97
C VAL A 99 2.91 -4.22 -3.88
N LEU A 100 2.85 -5.51 -4.23
CA LEU A 100 1.60 -6.27 -4.20
C LEU A 100 1.10 -6.50 -2.77
N GLY A 101 2.00 -6.76 -1.82
CA GLY A 101 1.66 -6.91 -0.41
C GLY A 101 1.09 -5.61 0.17
N ALA A 102 1.70 -4.46 -0.16
CA ALA A 102 1.21 -3.16 0.29
C ALA A 102 -0.16 -2.82 -0.31
N LEU A 103 -0.37 -3.07 -1.61
CA LEU A 103 -1.65 -2.82 -2.27
C LEU A 103 -2.83 -3.48 -1.53
N GLY A 104 -2.65 -4.73 -1.08
CA GLY A 104 -3.70 -5.49 -0.42
C GLY A 104 -4.30 -4.79 0.79
N VAL A 105 -3.50 -4.01 1.53
CA VAL A 105 -3.96 -3.28 2.73
C VAL A 105 -4.31 -1.83 2.40
N LEU A 106 -3.70 -1.26 1.36
CA LEU A 106 -4.01 0.10 0.90
C LEU A 106 -5.46 0.24 0.43
N ASP A 107 -6.08 -0.82 -0.11
CA ASP A 107 -7.49 -0.80 -0.51
C ASP A 107 -8.42 -0.48 0.66
N ASP A 108 -8.34 -1.29 1.71
CA ASP A 108 -9.17 -1.14 2.91
C ASP A 108 -9.05 0.24 3.55
N ILE A 109 -7.81 0.72 3.73
CA ILE A 109 -7.57 2.00 4.40
C ILE A 109 -8.02 3.19 3.54
N CYS A 110 -7.77 3.18 2.23
CA CYS A 110 -8.08 4.32 1.38
C CYS A 110 -9.60 4.46 1.18
N ILE A 111 -10.30 3.35 0.99
CA ILE A 111 -11.75 3.33 0.88
C ILE A 111 -12.40 3.79 2.19
N ALA A 112 -11.94 3.24 3.33
CA ALA A 112 -12.48 3.62 4.64
C ALA A 112 -12.23 5.10 4.95
N GLN A 113 -11.01 5.61 4.70
CA GLN A 113 -10.71 7.01 4.95
C GLN A 113 -11.49 7.96 4.04
N THR A 114 -11.64 7.62 2.77
CA THR A 114 -12.47 8.41 1.86
C THR A 114 -13.92 8.45 2.34
N ALA A 115 -14.44 7.32 2.85
CA ALA A 115 -15.77 7.26 3.44
C ALA A 115 -15.90 8.20 4.64
N VAL A 116 -14.95 8.14 5.57
CA VAL A 116 -14.92 8.98 6.78
C VAL A 116 -14.98 10.47 6.41
N VAL A 117 -14.15 10.92 5.48
CA VAL A 117 -14.13 12.32 5.05
C VAL A 117 -15.46 12.73 4.41
N LEU A 118 -16.03 11.89 3.54
CA LEU A 118 -17.30 12.18 2.89
C LEU A 118 -18.46 12.24 3.88
N GLU A 119 -18.55 11.29 4.81
CA GLU A 119 -19.59 11.27 5.84
C GLU A 119 -19.44 12.45 6.82
N LEU A 120 -18.22 12.83 7.19
CA LEU A 120 -17.98 14.03 8.02
C LEU A 120 -18.45 15.31 7.31
N LYS A 121 -18.21 15.45 5.99
CA LYS A 121 -18.71 16.61 5.24
C LYS A 121 -20.24 16.58 5.12
N LYS A 122 -20.85 15.40 4.88
CA LYS A 122 -22.31 15.28 4.83
C LYS A 122 -22.95 15.66 6.17
N ALA A 123 -22.34 15.27 7.28
CA ALA A 123 -22.82 15.60 8.62
C ALA A 123 -22.76 17.12 8.93
N ASN A 124 -21.77 17.83 8.39
CA ASN A 124 -21.71 19.29 8.47
C ASN A 124 -21.00 19.90 7.26
N THR A 125 -21.81 20.48 6.37
CA THR A 125 -21.34 21.11 5.13
C THR A 125 -20.49 22.36 5.39
N LEU A 126 -20.60 22.98 6.57
CA LEU A 126 -19.85 24.17 6.95
C LEU A 126 -18.43 23.87 7.46
N PHE A 127 -18.06 22.60 7.62
CA PHE A 127 -16.68 22.27 7.99
C PHE A 127 -15.70 22.83 6.98
N THR A 128 -14.72 23.58 7.50
CA THR A 128 -13.53 24.01 6.75
C THR A 128 -12.64 22.80 6.44
N PHE A 129 -11.78 22.95 5.44
CA PHE A 129 -10.77 21.94 5.10
C PHE A 129 -9.97 21.48 6.33
N GLN A 130 -9.50 22.41 7.16
CA GLN A 130 -8.70 22.09 8.36
C GLN A 130 -9.49 21.29 9.40
N GLN A 131 -10.76 21.65 9.64
CA GLN A 131 -11.62 20.91 10.55
C GLN A 131 -11.93 19.50 10.04
N LEU A 132 -12.19 19.37 8.74
CA LEU A 132 -12.47 18.09 8.09
C LEU A 132 -11.25 17.18 8.16
N PHE A 133 -10.07 17.70 7.76
CA PHE A 133 -8.81 16.97 7.81
C PHE A 133 -8.48 16.52 9.23
N LYS A 134 -8.56 17.42 10.22
CA LYS A 134 -8.24 17.09 11.62
C LYS A 134 -9.18 16.03 12.20
N ARG A 135 -10.48 16.14 11.95
CA ARG A 135 -11.48 15.18 12.45
C ARG A 135 -11.32 13.81 11.79
N ALA A 136 -11.15 13.76 10.48
CA ALA A 136 -10.90 12.52 9.75
C ALA A 136 -9.58 11.88 10.20
N MET A 137 -8.52 12.67 10.41
CA MET A 137 -7.23 12.19 10.89
C MET A 137 -7.32 11.55 12.28
N ASN A 138 -8.12 12.11 13.18
CA ASN A 138 -8.31 11.51 14.51
C ASN A 138 -8.94 10.12 14.41
N ILE A 139 -9.94 9.93 13.55
CA ILE A 139 -10.56 8.62 13.30
C ILE A 139 -9.56 7.68 12.61
N GLY A 140 -8.81 8.19 11.63
CA GLY A 140 -7.88 7.39 10.85
C GLY A 140 -6.67 6.91 11.63
N LYS A 141 -6.21 7.66 12.64
CA LYS A 141 -5.12 7.23 13.53
C LYS A 141 -5.45 5.96 14.30
N ASP A 142 -6.65 5.89 14.88
CA ASP A 142 -7.07 4.72 15.65
C ASP A 142 -7.23 3.49 14.73
N HIS A 143 -7.81 3.69 13.55
CA HIS A 143 -7.99 2.62 12.57
C HIS A 143 -6.64 2.11 12.02
N VAL A 144 -5.70 2.99 11.69
CA VAL A 144 -4.40 2.54 11.16
C VAL A 144 -3.54 1.89 12.22
N ALA A 145 -3.64 2.31 13.49
CA ALA A 145 -2.93 1.66 14.59
C ALA A 145 -3.37 0.20 14.76
N SER A 146 -4.68 -0.08 14.66
CA SER A 146 -5.16 -1.47 14.72
C SER A 146 -4.76 -2.29 13.49
N LEU A 147 -4.77 -1.71 12.28
CA LEU A 147 -4.31 -2.39 11.07
C LEU A 147 -2.82 -2.74 11.12
N VAL A 148 -1.97 -1.81 11.58
CA VAL A 148 -0.53 -2.07 11.76
C VAL A 148 -0.31 -3.23 12.73
N ASN A 149 -1.05 -3.29 13.85
CA ASN A 149 -0.96 -4.40 14.79
C ASN A 149 -1.39 -5.73 14.17
N THR A 150 -2.50 -5.75 13.43
CA THR A 150 -2.96 -6.95 12.72
C THR A 150 -1.95 -7.41 11.68
N LEU A 151 -1.36 -6.50 10.91
CA LEU A 151 -0.32 -6.85 9.94
C LEU A 151 0.95 -7.36 10.59
N MET A 152 1.39 -6.74 11.68
CA MET A 152 2.56 -7.22 12.42
C MET A 152 2.37 -8.67 12.85
N LEU A 153 1.21 -9.01 13.41
CA LEU A 153 0.89 -10.39 13.79
C LEU A 153 0.79 -11.32 12.58
N ALA A 154 0.19 -10.87 11.47
CA ALA A 154 0.11 -11.65 10.24
C ALA A 154 1.50 -11.95 9.65
N TYR A 155 2.39 -10.96 9.58
CA TYR A 155 3.77 -11.15 9.12
C TYR A 155 4.56 -12.04 10.08
N ALA A 156 4.46 -11.83 11.40
CA ALA A 156 5.11 -12.72 12.36
C ALA A 156 4.61 -14.18 12.24
N GLY A 157 3.31 -14.37 12.05
CA GLY A 157 2.69 -15.68 11.85
C GLY A 157 3.13 -16.35 10.54
N ALA A 158 3.18 -15.61 9.44
CA ALA A 158 3.67 -16.11 8.15
C ALA A 158 5.15 -16.52 8.20
N ASN A 159 5.94 -15.85 9.05
CA ASN A 159 7.37 -16.11 9.25
C ASN A 159 7.67 -16.96 10.49
N MET A 160 6.71 -17.72 11.01
CA MET A 160 6.89 -18.49 12.25
C MET A 160 8.05 -19.51 12.14
N ALA A 161 8.22 -20.14 10.98
CA ALA A 161 9.34 -21.06 10.75
C ALA A 161 10.71 -20.35 10.85
N LEU A 162 10.81 -19.14 10.29
CA LEU A 162 11.99 -18.28 10.36
C LEU A 162 12.29 -17.87 11.82
N LEU A 163 11.27 -17.51 12.60
CA LEU A 163 11.42 -17.18 14.02
C LEU A 163 11.95 -18.36 14.84
N VAL A 164 11.47 -19.58 14.56
CA VAL A 164 11.96 -20.82 15.20
C VAL A 164 13.40 -21.13 14.79
N LEU A 165 13.73 -21.01 13.50
CA LEU A 165 15.08 -21.24 12.97
C LEU A 165 16.09 -20.33 13.66
N ILE A 166 15.76 -19.05 13.79
CA ILE A 166 16.59 -18.10 14.55
C ILE A 166 16.69 -18.57 16.00
N SER A 167 15.60 -18.96 16.65
CA SER A 167 15.62 -19.32 18.07
C SER A 167 16.49 -20.55 18.39
N ILE A 168 16.58 -21.52 17.48
CA ILE A 168 17.32 -22.79 17.70
C ILE A 168 18.83 -22.63 17.45
N ASP A 169 19.24 -21.74 16.53
CA ASP A 169 20.66 -21.52 16.26
C ASP A 169 21.31 -20.75 17.42
N SER A 170 21.90 -21.48 18.36
CA SER A 170 22.61 -20.95 19.53
C SER A 170 24.10 -20.70 19.28
N THR A 171 24.61 -21.12 18.12
CA THR A 171 26.05 -21.12 17.81
C THR A 171 26.47 -19.86 17.07
N THR A 172 25.61 -19.31 16.22
CA THR A 172 25.88 -18.06 15.52
C THR A 172 25.48 -16.87 16.39
N PRO A 173 26.32 -15.83 16.47
CA PRO A 173 25.98 -14.65 17.23
C PRO A 173 24.73 -13.95 16.66
N LEU A 174 23.87 -13.43 17.53
CA LEU A 174 22.59 -12.81 17.15
C LEU A 174 22.75 -11.71 16.10
N TRP A 175 23.78 -10.87 16.21
CA TRP A 175 24.00 -9.80 15.23
C TRP A 175 24.31 -10.32 13.82
N VAL A 176 24.92 -11.50 13.69
CA VAL A 176 25.21 -12.13 12.39
C VAL A 176 23.91 -12.64 11.78
N ARG A 177 23.06 -13.31 12.57
CA ARG A 177 21.75 -13.78 12.12
C ARG A 177 20.88 -12.62 11.66
N LEU A 178 20.74 -11.59 12.50
CA LEU A 178 19.91 -10.42 12.21
C LEU A 178 20.36 -9.65 10.96
N ASN A 179 21.63 -9.77 10.57
CA ASN A 179 22.18 -9.15 9.36
C ASN A 179 22.15 -10.08 8.13
N SER A 180 21.50 -11.24 8.22
CA SER A 180 21.27 -12.12 7.07
C SER A 180 20.26 -11.49 6.11
N GLU A 181 20.42 -11.76 4.82
CA GLU A 181 19.54 -11.23 3.77
C GLU A 181 18.07 -11.65 3.99
N LEU A 182 17.84 -12.89 4.42
CA LEU A 182 16.51 -13.43 4.73
C LEU A 182 15.79 -12.63 5.82
N ILE A 183 16.48 -12.23 6.90
CA ILE A 183 15.88 -11.39 7.94
C ILE A 183 15.77 -9.94 7.47
N ALA A 184 16.81 -9.43 6.82
CA ALA A 184 16.86 -8.04 6.36
C ALA A 184 15.73 -7.74 5.36
N GLU A 185 15.42 -8.66 4.44
CA GLU A 185 14.30 -8.53 3.51
C GLU A 185 12.96 -8.44 4.23
N GLU A 186 12.71 -9.30 5.23
CA GLU A 186 11.45 -9.30 5.96
C GLU A 186 11.29 -8.04 6.82
N VAL A 187 12.38 -7.59 7.44
CA VAL A 187 12.41 -6.34 8.19
C VAL A 187 12.14 -5.15 7.27
N VAL A 188 12.79 -5.08 6.12
CA VAL A 188 12.56 -4.02 5.12
C VAL A 188 11.12 -4.04 4.63
N ARG A 189 10.58 -5.21 4.27
CA ARG A 189 9.19 -5.37 3.82
C ARG A 189 8.20 -4.89 4.88
N THR A 190 8.41 -5.29 6.14
CA THR A 190 7.54 -4.92 7.26
C THR A 190 7.59 -3.42 7.55
N ILE A 191 8.78 -2.83 7.58
CA ILE A 191 8.98 -1.40 7.85
C ILE A 191 8.37 -0.56 6.72
N VAL A 192 8.72 -0.87 5.46
CA VAL A 192 8.23 -0.13 4.29
C VAL A 192 6.71 -0.23 4.17
N GLY A 193 6.16 -1.44 4.35
CA GLY A 193 4.71 -1.66 4.34
C GLY A 193 3.99 -0.86 5.44
N SER A 194 4.52 -0.87 6.66
CA SER A 194 3.94 -0.15 7.80
C SER A 194 3.99 1.37 7.62
N ILE A 195 5.13 1.91 7.17
CA ILE A 195 5.26 3.34 6.87
C ILE A 195 4.30 3.74 5.75
N GLY A 196 4.24 2.94 4.68
CA GLY A 196 3.31 3.12 3.57
C GLY A 196 1.85 3.20 4.03
N LEU A 197 1.44 2.27 4.89
CA LEU A 197 0.11 2.22 5.45
C LEU A 197 -0.21 3.44 6.33
N VAL A 198 0.71 3.84 7.21
CA VAL A 198 0.55 5.02 8.08
C VAL A 198 0.42 6.29 7.26
N LEU A 199 1.19 6.42 6.18
CA LEU A 199 1.17 7.59 5.29
C LEU A 199 -0.05 7.60 4.34
N ALA A 200 -0.65 6.45 4.06
CA ALA A 200 -1.86 6.37 3.23
C ALA A 200 -3.05 7.13 3.84
N VAL A 201 -3.15 7.16 5.18
CA VAL A 201 -4.20 7.88 5.91
C VAL A 201 -4.15 9.39 5.63
N PRO A 202 -3.04 10.12 5.92
CA PRO A 202 -2.96 11.55 5.62
C PRO A 202 -3.05 11.85 4.13
N ILE A 203 -2.46 11.04 3.25
CA ILE A 203 -2.55 11.26 1.80
C ILE A 203 -4.00 11.21 1.33
N THR A 204 -4.72 10.13 1.66
CA THR A 204 -6.11 9.95 1.22
C THR A 204 -7.05 10.95 1.86
N THR A 205 -6.84 11.26 3.14
CA THR A 205 -7.62 12.27 3.86
C THR A 205 -7.44 13.65 3.22
N PHE A 206 -6.20 14.04 2.92
CA PHE A 206 -5.88 15.31 2.29
C PHE A 206 -6.55 15.45 0.93
N LEU A 207 -6.36 14.47 0.04
CA LEU A 207 -6.90 14.49 -1.32
C LEU A 207 -8.43 14.54 -1.32
N THR A 208 -9.07 13.73 -0.47
CA THR A 208 -10.53 13.71 -0.36
C THR A 208 -11.07 15.02 0.22
N ALA A 209 -10.45 15.53 1.29
CA ALA A 209 -10.89 16.76 1.93
C ALA A 209 -10.72 17.98 1.00
N LEU A 210 -9.63 18.02 0.21
CA LEU A 210 -9.42 19.06 -0.80
C LEU A 210 -10.52 19.03 -1.86
N TYR A 211 -10.77 17.86 -2.45
CA TYR A 211 -11.78 17.71 -3.51
C TYR A 211 -13.17 18.17 -3.04
N VAL A 212 -13.57 17.71 -1.85
CA VAL A 212 -14.89 17.99 -1.29
C VAL A 212 -15.05 19.46 -0.90
N GLN A 213 -13.98 20.11 -0.44
CA GLN A 213 -14.02 21.53 -0.12
C GLN A 213 -14.20 22.41 -1.36
N HIS A 214 -13.52 22.10 -2.46
CA HIS A 214 -13.65 22.85 -3.72
C HIS A 214 -15.07 22.74 -4.28
N ARG A 215 -15.65 21.53 -4.32
CA ARG A 215 -17.01 21.32 -4.84
C ARG A 215 -18.10 22.05 -4.03
N SER A 216 -17.89 22.17 -2.72
CA SER A 216 -18.80 22.93 -1.84
C SER A 216 -18.80 24.43 -2.16
N LEU A 217 -17.66 24.99 -2.61
CA LEU A 217 -17.56 26.39 -3.01
C LEU A 217 -18.26 26.62 -4.35
N ASP A 218 -18.09 25.71 -5.30
CA ASP A 218 -18.75 25.80 -6.61
C ASP A 218 -20.28 25.76 -6.47
N SER A 219 -20.82 24.87 -5.63
CA SER A 219 -22.27 24.80 -5.40
C SER A 219 -22.83 26.07 -4.77
N ILE A 220 -22.11 26.67 -3.80
CA ILE A 220 -22.56 27.92 -3.16
C ILE A 220 -22.52 29.07 -4.16
N SER A 221 -21.45 29.18 -4.96
CA SER A 221 -21.33 30.21 -6.01
C SER A 221 -22.45 30.11 -7.05
N SER A 222 -22.83 28.89 -7.46
CA SER A 222 -23.93 28.67 -8.41
C SER A 222 -25.30 29.07 -7.82
N SER A 223 -25.58 28.73 -6.56
CA SER A 223 -26.84 29.12 -5.90
C SER A 223 -26.95 30.63 -5.64
N ALA A 224 -25.82 31.30 -5.44
CA ALA A 224 -25.79 32.76 -5.25
C ALA A 224 -26.08 33.50 -6.56
N HIS A 225 -25.71 32.94 -7.70
CA HIS A 225 -26.01 33.53 -9.02
C HIS A 225 -27.47 33.35 -9.45
N GLU A 226 -28.12 32.23 -9.13
CA GLU A 226 -29.56 32.03 -9.44
C GLU A 226 -30.49 32.97 -8.64
N HIS A 227 -30.09 33.36 -7.42
CA HIS A 227 -30.89 34.26 -6.58
C HIS A 227 -30.84 35.74 -7.01
N HIS A 228 -29.88 36.15 -7.84
CA HIS A 228 -29.78 37.53 -8.35
C HIS A 228 -30.46 37.73 -9.71
N SER A 229 -31.01 36.68 -10.33
CA SER A 229 -31.67 36.74 -11.63
C SER A 229 -33.21 36.78 -11.57
N HIS A 230 -33.81 37.04 -10.40
CA HIS A 230 -35.25 37.17 -10.20
C HIS A 230 -35.66 38.56 -9.73
#